data_AF-A0A961XZJ1-F1
#
_entry.id   AF-A0A961XZJ1-F1
#
_cell.length_a   1.000
_cell.length_b   1.000
_cell.length_c   1.000
_cell.angle_alpha   90.00
_cell.angle_beta   90.00
_cell.angle_gamma   90.00
#
_symmetry.space_group_name_H-M   'P 1'
#
loop_
_entity.id
_entity.type
_entity.pdbx_description
1 polymer ?
#
loop_
_entity_poly.entity_id
_entity_poly.type
_entity_poly.pdbx_seq_one_letter_code
_entity_poly.pdbx_strand_id
1 'polypeptide(L)'
;CGDMNDYRERLVITGDRYSGFQFQPVQETESSLDVFLSDGFAENVVERRPELDRWTLYHTRGPQERHLCQLDYILLSPALARSNSNAMPDIIRQGQPHRTPFPPGQAVELYPRVGWDRPKASDHCPVAISLDIV
;
A
#
# COMPACT_ATOMS: atom_id res chain seq x y z
N CYS A 1 -7.31 4.75 -11.79
CA CYS A 1 -6.22 4.25 -10.93
C CYS A 1 -5.23 5.37 -10.70
N GLY A 2 -4.44 5.28 -9.64
CA GLY A 2 -3.34 6.21 -9.39
C GLY A 2 -3.23 6.62 -7.92
N ASP A 3 -2.26 7.48 -7.67
CA ASP A 3 -2.06 8.14 -6.38
C ASP A 3 -3.18 9.15 -6.10
N MET A 4 -3.89 8.95 -5.00
CA MET A 4 -4.99 9.82 -4.58
C MET A 4 -4.56 10.92 -3.60
N ASN A 5 -3.29 10.94 -3.19
CA ASN A 5 -2.71 11.85 -2.19
C ASN A 5 -3.48 11.89 -0.86
N ASP A 6 -4.22 10.83 -0.59
CA ASP A 6 -5.02 10.60 0.60
C ASP A 6 -5.14 9.10 0.82
N TYR A 7 -5.30 8.69 2.08
CA TYR A 7 -5.33 7.28 2.46
C TYR A 7 -6.34 7.05 3.58
N ARG A 8 -7.07 5.94 3.50
CA ARG A 8 -8.03 5.50 4.53
C ARG A 8 -7.39 4.71 5.65
N GLU A 9 -6.22 4.13 5.39
CA GLU A 9 -5.54 3.25 6.32
C GLU A 9 -4.02 3.45 6.27
N ARG A 10 -3.40 3.25 7.42
CA ARG A 10 -1.95 3.22 7.57
C ARG A 10 -1.52 2.19 8.61
N LEU A 11 -0.28 1.77 8.49
CA LEU A 11 0.43 0.95 9.47
C LEU A 11 1.39 1.86 10.23
N VAL A 12 1.06 2.20 11.46
CA VAL A 12 1.96 2.96 12.33
C VAL A 12 3.15 2.10 12.69
N ILE A 13 4.35 2.64 12.46
CA ILE A 13 5.60 1.93 12.73
C ILE A 13 6.21 2.43 14.03
N THR A 14 6.38 1.53 14.99
CA THR A 14 7.12 1.78 16.24
C THR A 14 8.35 0.87 16.34
N GLY A 15 9.20 1.13 17.33
CA GLY A 15 10.46 0.41 17.50
C GLY A 15 11.57 0.85 16.52
N ASP A 16 12.64 0.06 16.47
CA ASP A 16 13.83 0.36 15.68
C ASP A 16 14.58 -0.91 15.21
N ARG A 17 15.71 -0.73 14.53
CA ARG A 17 16.51 -1.84 13.99
C ARG A 17 17.13 -2.75 15.06
N TYR A 18 17.19 -2.32 16.32
CA TYR A 18 17.80 -3.09 17.40
C TYR A 18 16.75 -3.84 18.23
N SER A 19 15.60 -3.20 18.45
CA SER A 19 14.46 -3.73 19.22
C SER A 19 13.41 -4.46 18.37
N GLY A 20 13.49 -4.31 17.04
CA GLY A 20 12.50 -4.78 16.09
C GLY A 20 11.42 -3.75 15.80
N PHE A 21 10.87 -3.79 14.58
CA PHE A 21 9.75 -2.94 14.18
C PHE A 21 8.42 -3.61 14.52
N GLN A 22 7.47 -2.81 14.96
CA GLN A 22 6.06 -3.20 15.10
C GLN A 22 5.21 -2.39 14.14
N PHE A 23 4.10 -2.99 13.69
CA PHE A 23 3.19 -2.42 12.70
C PHE A 23 1.77 -2.51 13.24
N GLN A 24 1.16 -1.36 13.49
CA GLN A 24 -0.21 -1.28 13.99
C GLN A 24 -1.12 -0.71 12.90
N PRO A 25 -2.10 -1.49 12.41
CA PRO A 25 -3.16 -0.96 11.55
C PRO A 25 -3.93 0.15 12.24
N VAL A 26 -4.14 1.25 11.53
CA VAL A 26 -4.96 2.39 11.93
C VAL A 26 -5.82 2.78 10.73
N GLN A 27 -7.11 2.93 10.97
CA GLN A 27 -8.06 3.52 10.02
C GLN A 27 -8.17 5.01 10.31
N GLU A 28 -8.14 5.83 9.26
CA GLU A 28 -8.39 7.26 9.36
C GLU A 28 -9.88 7.52 9.57
N THR A 29 -10.21 8.57 10.30
CA THR A 29 -11.60 8.90 10.61
C THR A 29 -12.35 9.48 9.42
N GLU A 30 -11.64 10.13 8.51
CA GLU A 30 -12.17 10.77 7.32
C GLU A 30 -11.17 10.61 6.17
N SER A 31 -11.67 10.35 4.96
CA SER A 31 -10.89 10.44 3.73
C SER A 31 -11.74 10.98 2.60
N SER A 32 -11.13 11.76 1.71
CA SER A 32 -11.73 12.15 0.42
C SER A 32 -12.15 10.95 -0.44
N LEU A 33 -11.54 9.78 -0.21
CA LEU A 33 -11.91 8.52 -0.88
C LEU A 33 -13.26 7.98 -0.47
N ASP A 34 -13.78 8.38 0.69
CA ASP A 34 -15.09 7.95 1.17
C ASP A 34 -16.20 8.38 0.21
N VAL A 35 -16.00 9.45 -0.57
CA VAL A 35 -16.90 9.88 -1.64
C VAL A 35 -17.09 8.82 -2.73
N PHE A 36 -16.08 7.97 -2.96
CA PHE A 36 -16.15 6.89 -3.96
C PHE A 36 -16.53 5.53 -3.35
N LEU A 37 -16.22 5.33 -2.08
CA LEU A 37 -16.23 4.00 -1.45
C LEU A 37 -17.42 3.78 -0.52
N SER A 38 -18.00 4.83 0.07
CA SER A 38 -18.98 4.69 1.16
C SER A 38 -20.36 4.22 0.70
N ASP A 39 -20.74 4.54 -0.53
CA ASP A 39 -22.05 4.20 -1.11
C ASP A 39 -21.98 3.04 -2.11
N GLY A 40 -20.80 2.41 -2.24
CA GLY A 40 -20.56 1.34 -3.20
C GLY A 40 -20.48 1.79 -4.65
N PHE A 41 -20.24 3.09 -4.92
CA PHE A 41 -19.96 3.57 -6.27
C PHE A 41 -18.76 2.86 -6.92
N ALA A 42 -17.70 2.62 -6.14
CA ALA A 42 -16.55 1.82 -6.55
C ALA A 42 -16.03 0.92 -5.42
N GLU A 43 -15.31 -0.13 -5.81
CA GLU A 43 -14.66 -1.08 -4.90
C GLU A 43 -13.13 -0.93 -4.99
N ASN A 44 -12.46 -0.77 -3.85
CA ASN A 44 -11.00 -0.79 -3.76
C ASN A 44 -10.49 -2.25 -3.76
N VAL A 45 -9.95 -2.72 -4.88
CA VAL A 45 -9.50 -4.13 -4.98
C VAL A 45 -8.31 -4.46 -4.09
N VAL A 46 -7.55 -3.45 -3.64
CA VAL A 46 -6.43 -3.66 -2.70
C VAL A 46 -6.92 -4.18 -1.36
N GLU A 47 -8.17 -3.89 -0.97
CA GLU A 47 -8.77 -4.40 0.28
C GLU A 47 -8.91 -5.94 0.29
N ARG A 48 -8.75 -6.60 -0.86
CA ARG A 48 -8.68 -8.07 -0.97
C ARG A 48 -7.41 -8.66 -0.34
N ARG A 49 -6.34 -7.87 -0.20
CA ARG A 49 -5.12 -8.28 0.50
C ARG A 49 -5.30 -8.15 2.03
N PRO A 50 -4.53 -8.90 2.84
CA PRO A 50 -4.48 -8.69 4.29
C PRO A 50 -4.10 -7.25 4.63
N GLU A 51 -4.64 -6.67 5.71
CA GLU A 51 -4.45 -5.25 6.09
C GLU A 51 -2.97 -4.83 6.13
N LEU A 52 -2.11 -5.68 6.69
CA LEU A 52 -0.67 -5.39 6.77
C LEU A 52 0.02 -5.34 5.40
N ASP A 53 -0.62 -5.81 4.34
CA ASP A 53 -0.06 -6.01 3.00
C ASP A 53 -0.68 -5.10 1.93
N ARG A 54 -1.43 -4.08 2.33
CA ARG A 54 -2.11 -3.13 1.42
C ARG A 54 -1.33 -1.87 1.09
N TRP A 55 -0.26 -1.60 1.84
CA TRP A 55 0.52 -0.37 1.70
C TRP A 55 1.26 -0.29 0.36
N THR A 56 1.34 0.93 -0.17
CA THR A 56 2.03 1.25 -1.42
C THR A 56 3.09 2.33 -1.23
N LEU A 57 3.10 3.04 -0.10
CA LEU A 57 4.10 4.06 0.20
C LEU A 57 4.62 3.94 1.63
N TYR A 58 5.90 4.24 1.81
CA TYR A 58 6.51 4.47 3.13
C TYR A 58 6.69 5.96 3.40
N HIS A 59 5.87 6.50 4.30
CA HIS A 59 5.97 7.88 4.76
C HIS A 59 6.87 7.99 5.99
N THR A 60 7.75 8.99 5.99
CA THR A 60 8.53 9.31 7.18
C THR A 60 9.01 10.75 7.25
N ARG A 61 8.88 11.34 8.45
CA ARG A 61 9.45 12.62 8.86
C ARG A 61 10.31 12.43 10.12
N GLY A 62 11.25 11.49 10.04
CA GLY A 62 12.08 11.09 11.18
C GLY A 62 11.46 9.94 12.00
N PRO A 63 12.09 9.53 13.12
CA PRO A 63 11.66 8.36 13.90
C PRO A 63 10.27 8.47 14.52
N GLN A 64 9.81 9.69 14.80
CA GLN A 64 8.54 9.97 15.48
C GLN A 64 7.33 9.82 14.56
N GLU A 65 7.52 10.00 13.25
CA GLU A 65 6.46 9.93 12.26
C GLU A 65 6.90 8.97 11.15
N ARG A 66 6.49 7.71 11.29
CA ARG A 66 6.75 6.63 10.33
C ARG A 66 5.48 5.80 10.18
N HIS A 67 5.02 5.67 8.95
CA HIS A 67 3.94 4.76 8.65
C HIS A 67 4.04 4.26 7.22
N LEU A 68 3.45 3.10 6.98
CA LEU A 68 3.16 2.62 5.63
C LEU A 68 1.70 2.95 5.34
N CYS A 69 1.36 3.42 4.14
CA CYS A 69 -0.03 3.70 3.77
C CYS A 69 -0.30 3.27 2.33
N GLN A 70 -1.57 3.08 2.00
CA GLN A 70 -2.02 2.91 0.62
C GLN A 70 -2.28 4.31 0.04
N LEU A 71 -1.45 4.76 -0.89
CA LEU A 71 -1.72 5.97 -1.67
C LEU A 71 -2.19 5.65 -3.09
N ASP A 72 -1.82 4.47 -3.60
CA ASP A 72 -2.10 4.06 -4.96
C ASP A 72 -3.35 3.16 -5.01
N TYR A 73 -4.37 3.61 -5.73
CA TYR A 73 -5.67 2.95 -5.80
C TYR A 73 -5.99 2.43 -7.19
N ILE A 74 -6.55 1.22 -7.25
CA ILE A 74 -7.32 0.72 -8.40
C ILE A 74 -8.74 0.53 -7.92
N LEU A 75 -9.63 1.42 -8.35
CA LEU A 75 -11.04 1.39 -8.01
C LEU A 75 -11.81 0.78 -9.19
N LEU A 76 -12.57 -0.29 -8.93
CA LEU A 76 -13.40 -0.94 -9.93
C LEU A 76 -14.86 -0.59 -9.73
N SER A 77 -15.61 -0.49 -10.82
CA SER A 77 -17.07 -0.50 -10.73
C SER A 77 -17.55 -1.84 -10.12
N PRO A 78 -18.68 -1.87 -9.40
CA PRO A 78 -19.16 -3.10 -8.76
C PRO A 78 -19.39 -4.26 -9.74
N ALA A 79 -19.83 -3.97 -10.97
CA ALA A 79 -20.02 -5.01 -11.99
C ALA A 79 -18.69 -5.66 -12.39
N LEU A 80 -17.66 -4.85 -12.62
CA LEU A 80 -16.33 -5.32 -12.99
C LEU A 80 -15.67 -6.07 -11.83
N ALA A 81 -15.79 -5.55 -10.60
CA ALA A 81 -15.27 -6.18 -9.39
C ALA A 81 -15.90 -7.56 -9.14
N ARG A 82 -17.22 -7.69 -9.33
CA ARG A 82 -17.94 -8.98 -9.22
C ARG A 82 -17.52 -9.99 -10.28
N SER A 83 -17.38 -9.56 -11.54
CA SER A 83 -16.91 -10.44 -12.62
C SER A 83 -15.47 -10.92 -12.43
N ASN A 84 -14.67 -10.18 -11.66
CA ASN A 84 -13.27 -10.46 -11.35
C ASN A 84 -13.05 -10.71 -9.85
N SER A 85 -13.97 -11.42 -9.19
CA SER A 85 -13.96 -11.57 -7.72
C SER A 85 -12.71 -12.26 -7.17
N ASN A 86 -12.10 -13.15 -7.96
CA ASN A 86 -10.89 -13.89 -7.60
C ASN A 86 -9.59 -13.18 -8.01
N ALA A 87 -9.66 -12.06 -8.73
CA ALA A 87 -8.47 -11.33 -9.14
C ALA A 87 -7.82 -10.66 -7.93
N MET A 88 -6.59 -11.06 -7.60
CA MET A 88 -5.82 -10.48 -6.50
C MET A 88 -4.85 -9.43 -7.08
N PRO A 89 -4.86 -8.18 -6.60
CA PRO A 89 -3.86 -7.21 -7.04
C PRO A 89 -2.49 -7.56 -6.46
N ASP A 90 -1.45 -7.39 -7.27
CA ASP A 90 -0.05 -7.42 -6.88
C ASP A 90 0.46 -6.03 -6.47
N ILE A 91 1.32 -5.97 -5.46
CA ILE A 91 2.02 -4.75 -5.04
C ILE A 91 3.52 -5.00 -5.14
N ILE A 92 4.18 -4.27 -6.04
CA ILE A 92 5.58 -4.49 -6.42
C ILE A 92 6.48 -3.60 -5.54
N ARG A 93 7.22 -4.22 -4.61
CA ARG A 93 7.98 -3.51 -3.55
C ARG A 93 9.50 -3.55 -3.74
N GLN A 94 9.99 -4.25 -4.76
CA GLN A 94 11.42 -4.45 -5.04
C GLN A 94 12.16 -3.12 -5.31
N GLY A 95 11.43 -2.05 -5.66
CA GLY A 95 11.97 -0.71 -5.88
C GLY A 95 12.19 0.13 -4.62
N GLN A 96 11.68 -0.31 -3.46
CA GLN A 96 11.77 0.42 -2.19
C GLN A 96 13.21 0.48 -1.67
N PRO A 97 13.63 1.58 -1.02
CA PRO A 97 14.96 1.70 -0.42
C PRO A 97 15.16 0.77 0.78
N HIS A 98 16.42 0.41 1.10
CA HIS A 98 16.73 -0.48 2.23
C HIS A 98 16.24 0.05 3.60
N ARG A 99 16.04 1.36 3.75
CA ARG A 99 15.52 1.95 5.00
C ARG A 99 14.03 1.67 5.23
N THR A 100 13.28 1.23 4.23
CA THR A 100 11.85 0.94 4.40
C THR A 100 11.68 -0.28 5.30
N PRO A 101 10.97 -0.16 6.43
CA PRO A 101 10.67 -1.30 7.28
C PRO A 101 9.50 -2.09 6.68
N PHE A 102 9.71 -3.39 6.45
CA PHE A 102 8.68 -4.28 5.91
C PHE A 102 7.98 -5.03 7.06
N PRO A 103 6.64 -5.17 7.01
CA PRO A 103 5.94 -6.08 7.89
C PRO A 103 6.47 -7.52 7.75
N PRO A 104 6.38 -8.34 8.83
CA PRO A 104 6.84 -9.72 8.78
C PRO A 104 6.23 -10.52 7.62
N GLY A 105 7.06 -11.31 6.93
CA GLY A 105 6.62 -12.14 5.79
C GLY A 105 6.53 -11.42 4.44
N GLN A 106 6.77 -10.10 4.38
CA GLN A 106 6.70 -9.32 3.13
C GLN A 106 8.07 -8.97 2.53
N ALA A 107 9.16 -9.50 3.08
CA ALA A 107 10.50 -9.23 2.57
C ALA A 107 10.63 -9.67 1.10
N VAL A 108 11.26 -8.82 0.29
CA VAL A 108 11.51 -9.06 -1.14
C VAL A 108 12.98 -8.87 -1.47
N GLU A 109 13.44 -9.50 -2.55
CA GLU A 109 14.74 -9.16 -3.14
C GLU A 109 14.62 -7.79 -3.83
N LEU A 110 15.38 -6.82 -3.36
CA LEU A 110 15.37 -5.47 -3.93
C LEU A 110 16.07 -5.45 -5.29
N TYR A 111 15.64 -4.55 -6.17
CA TYR A 111 16.29 -4.35 -7.46
C TYR A 111 17.76 -3.93 -7.28
N PRO A 112 18.65 -4.32 -8.23
CA PRO A 112 20.04 -3.95 -8.15
C PRO A 112 20.24 -2.43 -8.07
N ARG A 113 21.22 -2.02 -7.26
CA ARG A 113 21.64 -0.62 -7.05
C ARG A 113 20.66 0.26 -6.26
N VAL A 114 19.57 -0.29 -5.72
CA VAL A 114 18.80 0.43 -4.71
C VAL A 114 19.69 0.75 -3.51
N GLY A 115 19.67 2.01 -3.06
CA GLY A 115 20.47 2.50 -1.94
C GLY A 115 19.74 2.44 -0.61
N TRP A 116 20.41 2.97 0.42
CA TRP A 116 19.81 3.06 1.76
C TRP A 116 18.56 3.95 1.80
N ASP A 117 18.63 5.14 1.20
CA ASP A 117 17.47 6.00 0.94
C ASP A 117 17.34 6.29 -0.56
N ARG A 118 18.46 6.67 -1.19
CA ARG A 118 18.59 6.91 -2.62
C ARG A 118 19.86 6.23 -3.16
N PRO A 119 19.87 5.82 -4.44
CA PRO A 119 18.74 5.85 -5.37
C PRO A 119 17.69 4.80 -4.99
N LYS A 120 16.45 5.02 -5.41
CA LYS A 120 15.31 4.10 -5.29
C LYS A 120 14.52 4.20 -6.58
N ALA A 121 13.77 3.15 -6.94
CA ALA A 121 12.99 3.19 -8.17
C ALA A 121 11.85 4.22 -8.07
N SER A 122 11.19 4.25 -6.91
CA SER A 122 10.15 5.20 -6.55
C SER A 122 9.99 5.20 -5.01
N ASP A 123 9.30 6.20 -4.47
CA ASP A 123 8.77 6.18 -3.11
C ASP A 123 7.41 5.44 -3.02
N HIS A 124 6.82 5.14 -4.19
CA HIS A 124 5.58 4.38 -4.35
C HIS A 124 5.85 2.96 -4.88
N CYS A 125 4.96 2.04 -4.53
CA CYS A 125 4.94 0.65 -5.00
C CYS A 125 3.83 0.51 -6.05
N PRO A 126 4.15 0.11 -7.29
CA PRO A 126 3.13 -0.14 -8.30
C PRO A 126 2.11 -1.19 -7.85
N VAL A 127 0.83 -0.87 -8.07
CA VAL A 127 -0.28 -1.81 -7.93
C VAL A 127 -0.65 -2.33 -9.31
N ALA A 128 -0.66 -3.64 -9.49
CA ALA A 128 -1.00 -4.29 -10.76
C ALA A 128 -2.11 -5.32 -10.54
N ILE A 129 -3.05 -5.42 -11.48
CA ILE A 129 -4.09 -6.43 -11.45
C ILE A 129 -4.46 -6.79 -12.89
N SER A 130 -4.67 -8.08 -13.14
CA SER A 130 -5.22 -8.55 -14.41
C SER A 130 -6.73 -8.71 -14.26
N LEU A 131 -7.48 -8.16 -15.22
CA LEU A 131 -8.94 -8.16 -15.21
C LEU A 131 -9.45 -8.62 -16.56
N ASP A 132 -10.46 -9.48 -16.54
CA ASP A 132 -11.22 -9.84 -17.72
C ASP A 132 -12.25 -8.74 -18.01
N ILE A 133 -12.24 -8.26 -19.25
CA ILE A 133 -13.23 -7.33 -19.79
C ILE A 133 -14.15 -8.14 -20.69
N VAL A 134 -15.42 -8.22 -20.29
CA VAL A 134 -16.48 -8.98 -20.98
C VAL A 134 -17.35 -8.03 -21.78
#